data_AF-A0A7S2KZZ8-F1
#
_entry.id   AF-A0A7S2KZZ8-F1
#
_cell.length_a   1.000
_cell.length_b   1.000
_cell.length_c   1.000
_cell.angle_alpha   90.00
_cell.angle_beta   90.00
_cell.angle_gamma   90.00
#
_symmetry.space_group_name_H-M   'P 1'
#
loop_
_entity.id
_entity.type
_entity.pdbx_description
1 polymer ?
#
loop_
_entity_poly.entity_id
_entity_poly.type
_entity_poly.pdbx_seq_one_letter_code
_entity_poly.pdbx_strand_id
1 'polypeptide(L)'
;LAVAPKITCSMIRPHHLINLCCKNTKTKLMSTSCVQRDLIFPMHTLGGGSIGLLFAAALQKSCGDVTMLLRKHHKPRLSVTSCEKSSTATNYFAPVQVCRPSDRQIITTCDIRAEIIGDVHDPIECLLICTKANDAITALSSIWDRLDRKNAAKVIILSNGALAIRDSIQRHFNDHQDVQIITATTTHGAYTEQSSNTESNISGYCVVHAGEGLTYCTNNKFIDACQKVGWKGGALSEFEMNMMLWKKLAVNCVINPL
;
A
#
# COMPACT_ATOMS: atom_id res chain seq x y z
N LEU A 1 -50.59 3.28 -37.90
CA LEU A 1 -51.86 3.63 -37.21
C LEU A 1 -52.66 2.35 -36.98
N ALA A 2 -53.27 2.21 -35.80
CA ALA A 2 -53.98 1.03 -35.21
C ALA A 2 -53.03 -0.07 -34.66
N VAL A 3 -52.77 -0.20 -33.35
CA VAL A 3 -53.60 -0.56 -32.17
C VAL A 3 -53.99 -2.06 -32.13
N ALA A 4 -53.14 -2.85 -31.45
CA ALA A 4 -53.37 -3.79 -30.32
C ALA A 4 -54.54 -4.84 -30.36
N PRO A 5 -54.66 -5.75 -29.38
CA PRO A 5 -53.99 -7.06 -29.31
C PRO A 5 -55.00 -8.22 -29.09
N LYS A 6 -54.55 -9.48 -29.07
CA LYS A 6 -55.29 -10.58 -28.39
C LYS A 6 -54.39 -11.78 -28.08
N ILE A 7 -54.28 -12.07 -26.79
CA ILE A 7 -53.78 -13.33 -26.23
C ILE A 7 -54.99 -14.25 -26.06
N THR A 8 -54.88 -15.50 -26.48
CA THR A 8 -55.64 -16.61 -25.86
C THR A 8 -54.83 -17.89 -25.93
N CYS A 9 -54.77 -18.53 -24.77
CA CYS A 9 -54.07 -19.76 -24.43
C CYS A 9 -55.01 -20.97 -24.65
N SER A 10 -54.53 -22.08 -25.20
CA SER A 10 -55.13 -23.40 -24.91
C SER A 10 -54.19 -24.57 -25.23
N MET A 11 -54.06 -25.42 -24.21
CA MET A 11 -53.94 -26.88 -24.22
C MET A 11 -52.74 -27.54 -24.91
N ILE A 12 -51.93 -28.24 -24.10
CA ILE A 12 -51.82 -29.71 -24.10
C ILE A 12 -51.36 -30.16 -22.68
N ARG A 13 -52.06 -31.16 -22.12
CA ARG A 13 -51.77 -31.94 -20.90
C ARG A 13 -51.13 -33.31 -21.32
N PRO A 14 -50.96 -34.32 -20.44
CA PRO A 14 -50.22 -34.44 -19.17
C PRO A 14 -49.30 -35.70 -19.13
N HIS A 15 -48.77 -36.01 -17.93
CA HIS A 15 -48.23 -37.29 -17.41
C HIS A 15 -46.70 -37.44 -17.35
N HIS A 16 -46.13 -37.26 -16.16
CA HIS A 16 -45.83 -38.38 -15.26
C HIS A 16 -45.60 -37.90 -13.81
N LEU A 17 -46.12 -38.69 -12.87
CA LEU A 17 -45.97 -38.57 -11.42
C LEU A 17 -44.50 -38.65 -10.99
N ILE A 18 -44.15 -37.98 -9.88
CA ILE A 18 -43.77 -38.61 -8.60
C ILE A 18 -43.61 -37.53 -7.52
N ASN A 19 -44.26 -37.80 -6.38
CA ASN A 19 -44.21 -37.06 -5.12
C ASN A 19 -42.81 -37.01 -4.53
N LEU A 20 -42.41 -35.87 -3.94
CA LEU A 20 -41.79 -35.83 -2.61
C LEU A 20 -41.71 -34.39 -2.05
N CYS A 21 -42.66 -34.13 -1.14
CA CYS A 21 -42.48 -33.50 0.17
C CYS A 21 -41.51 -32.31 0.33
N CYS A 22 -42.09 -31.10 0.35
CA CYS A 22 -42.04 -30.14 1.47
C CYS A 22 -40.77 -30.07 2.36
N LYS A 23 -40.01 -28.97 2.25
CA LYS A 23 -39.91 -27.89 3.29
C LYS A 23 -38.73 -26.92 3.05
N ASN A 24 -39.05 -25.63 3.12
CA ASN A 24 -38.19 -24.49 3.50
C ASN A 24 -36.95 -24.14 2.65
N THR A 25 -37.16 -23.40 1.58
CA THR A 25 -36.17 -22.43 1.06
C THR A 25 -36.28 -21.12 1.83
N LYS A 26 -35.46 -20.96 2.88
CA LYS A 26 -35.10 -19.63 3.38
C LYS A 26 -34.11 -19.02 2.40
N THR A 27 -34.57 -17.97 1.72
CA THR A 27 -33.81 -16.98 0.95
C THR A 27 -32.53 -16.59 1.68
N LYS A 28 -31.39 -17.07 1.19
CA LYS A 28 -30.09 -16.51 1.52
C LYS A 28 -29.87 -15.35 0.55
N LEU A 29 -30.06 -14.13 1.03
CA LEU A 29 -29.54 -12.93 0.35
C LEU A 29 -28.03 -13.12 0.21
N MET A 30 -27.61 -13.60 -0.96
CA MET A 30 -26.24 -13.43 -1.43
C MET A 30 -26.10 -11.98 -1.85
N SER A 31 -25.65 -11.16 -0.89
CA SER A 31 -25.01 -9.88 -1.17
C SER A 31 -23.65 -10.17 -1.80
N THR A 32 -23.63 -10.58 -3.07
CA THR A 32 -22.43 -10.57 -3.90
C THR A 32 -22.28 -9.18 -4.50
N SER A 33 -21.77 -8.24 -3.70
CA SER A 33 -20.93 -7.18 -4.25
C SER A 33 -19.47 -7.65 -4.12
N CYS A 34 -19.13 -8.70 -4.87
CA CYS A 34 -17.75 -8.95 -5.25
C CYS A 34 -17.35 -7.78 -6.15
N VAL A 35 -16.90 -6.69 -5.54
CA VAL A 35 -16.12 -5.68 -6.24
C VAL A 35 -14.90 -6.41 -6.76
N GLN A 36 -14.83 -6.53 -8.08
CA GLN A 36 -13.70 -7.08 -8.80
C GLN A 36 -12.43 -6.44 -8.23
N ARG A 37 -11.56 -7.24 -7.58
CA ARG A 37 -10.28 -6.78 -7.01
C ARG A 37 -9.30 -6.48 -8.14
N ASP A 38 -9.62 -5.46 -8.92
CA ASP A 38 -8.76 -5.00 -9.98
C ASP A 38 -7.61 -4.16 -9.36
N LEU A 39 -6.51 -4.88 -9.13
CA LEU A 39 -5.16 -4.51 -9.55
C LEU A 39 -4.21 -3.77 -8.59
N ILE A 40 -4.12 -4.15 -7.31
CA ILE A 40 -2.89 -3.91 -6.52
C ILE A 40 -2.61 -5.16 -5.68
N PHE A 41 -1.43 -5.75 -5.86
CA PHE A 41 -0.91 -6.85 -5.03
C PHE A 41 -0.70 -6.37 -3.59
N PRO A 42 -0.73 -7.25 -2.56
CA PRO A 42 -0.42 -6.87 -1.19
C PRO A 42 0.90 -6.07 -1.14
N MET A 43 0.86 -4.86 -0.58
CA MET A 43 2.00 -3.96 -0.59
C MET A 43 2.64 -3.86 0.79
N HIS A 44 3.95 -4.01 0.84
CA HIS A 44 4.75 -3.79 2.04
C HIS A 44 5.47 -2.45 1.93
N THR A 45 5.41 -1.61 2.94
CA THR A 45 6.16 -0.34 3.01
C THR A 45 7.33 -0.50 3.98
N LEU A 46 8.55 -0.30 3.49
CA LEU A 46 9.76 -0.35 4.29
C LEU A 46 10.16 1.06 4.70
N GLY A 47 9.98 1.37 5.99
CA GLY A 47 10.38 2.64 6.60
C GLY A 47 9.23 3.37 7.30
N GLY A 48 9.31 3.45 8.63
CA GLY A 48 8.35 4.17 9.49
C GLY A 48 8.61 5.68 9.65
N GLY A 49 9.18 6.32 8.64
CA GLY A 49 9.37 7.78 8.61
C GLY A 49 8.15 8.51 8.04
N SER A 50 8.17 9.84 8.03
CA SER A 50 7.04 10.68 7.62
C SER A 50 6.48 10.34 6.24
N ILE A 51 7.34 10.19 5.23
CA ILE A 51 6.93 9.83 3.86
C ILE A 51 6.40 8.39 3.81
N GLY A 52 7.04 7.45 4.50
CA GLY A 52 6.58 6.06 4.57
C GLY A 52 5.19 5.94 5.20
N LEU A 53 4.95 6.65 6.29
CA LEU A 53 3.64 6.70 6.96
C LEU A 53 2.58 7.40 6.10
N LEU A 54 2.92 8.53 5.47
CA LEU A 54 2.01 9.24 4.56
C LEU A 54 1.58 8.34 3.39
N PHE A 55 2.54 7.70 2.72
CA PHE A 55 2.25 6.79 1.62
C PHE A 55 1.53 5.53 2.08
N ALA A 56 1.89 4.94 3.22
CA ALA A 56 1.19 3.78 3.74
C ALA A 56 -0.29 4.10 4.02
N ALA A 57 -0.59 5.24 4.63
CA ALA A 57 -1.97 5.66 4.91
C ALA A 57 -2.75 5.93 3.62
N ALA A 58 -2.14 6.63 2.66
CA ALA A 58 -2.74 6.89 1.35
C ALA A 58 -3.01 5.60 0.58
N LEU A 59 -2.04 4.69 0.53
CA LEU A 59 -2.16 3.44 -0.18
C LEU A 59 -3.17 2.51 0.51
N GLN A 60 -3.19 2.45 1.84
CA GLN A 60 -4.19 1.69 2.60
C GLN A 60 -5.62 2.14 2.24
N LYS A 61 -5.84 3.45 2.09
CA LYS A 61 -7.12 4.00 1.64
C LYS A 61 -7.45 3.64 0.18
N SER A 62 -6.43 3.49 -0.67
CA SER A 62 -6.59 3.18 -2.10
C SER A 62 -6.83 1.70 -2.40
N CYS A 63 -6.12 0.79 -1.72
CA CYS A 63 -6.03 -0.63 -2.06
C CYS A 63 -6.42 -1.58 -0.92
N GLY A 64 -6.48 -1.11 0.33
CA GLY A 64 -6.94 -1.89 1.48
C GLY A 64 -5.96 -2.94 2.00
N ASP A 65 -4.83 -3.18 1.34
CA ASP A 65 -3.88 -4.25 1.69
C ASP A 65 -2.45 -3.72 1.73
N VAL A 66 -2.17 -2.91 2.76
CA VAL A 66 -0.84 -2.34 3.02
C VAL A 66 -0.33 -2.79 4.38
N THR A 67 0.96 -3.11 4.40
CA THR A 67 1.67 -3.56 5.60
C THR A 67 2.93 -2.77 5.80
N MET A 68 3.14 -2.21 6.99
CA MET A 68 4.37 -1.51 7.35
C MET A 68 5.39 -2.48 7.93
N LEU A 69 6.58 -2.53 7.33
CA LEU A 69 7.75 -3.21 7.87
C LEU A 69 8.54 -2.24 8.76
N LEU A 70 8.53 -2.48 10.07
CA LEU A 70 9.05 -1.57 11.07
C LEU A 70 10.18 -2.21 11.89
N ARG A 71 11.15 -1.39 12.30
CA ARG A 71 12.21 -1.82 13.24
C ARG A 71 11.64 -1.97 14.66
N LYS A 72 12.26 -2.81 15.50
CA LYS A 72 11.82 -3.13 16.87
C LYS A 72 11.48 -1.92 17.75
N HIS A 73 12.19 -0.79 17.60
CA HIS A 73 11.94 0.42 18.39
C HIS A 73 10.57 1.09 18.13
N HIS A 74 9.88 0.73 17.04
CA HIS A 74 8.52 1.19 16.76
C HIS A 74 7.45 0.46 17.58
N LYS A 75 7.77 -0.72 18.15
CA LYS A 75 6.82 -1.60 18.84
C LYS A 75 5.97 -0.90 19.92
N PRO A 76 6.51 0.03 20.76
CA PRO A 76 5.70 0.74 21.74
C PRO A 76 4.58 1.62 21.16
N ARG A 77 4.66 1.97 19.87
CA ARG A 77 3.64 2.79 19.17
C ARG A 77 2.55 1.96 18.52
N LEU A 78 2.67 0.63 18.53
CA LEU A 78 1.74 -0.27 17.83
C LEU A 78 0.62 -0.71 18.77
N SER A 79 -0.59 -0.83 18.23
CA SER A 79 -1.67 -1.54 18.88
C SER A 79 -1.57 -3.04 18.57
N VAL A 80 -2.00 -3.87 19.51
CA VAL A 80 -1.99 -5.34 19.39
C VAL A 80 -3.42 -5.83 19.46
N THR A 81 -3.81 -6.66 18.50
CA THR A 81 -5.07 -7.40 18.57
C THR A 81 -4.73 -8.87 18.76
N SER A 82 -5.04 -9.43 19.93
CA SER A 82 -4.90 -10.87 20.18
C SER A 82 -6.02 -11.62 19.46
N CYS A 83 -5.67 -12.45 18.47
CA CYS A 83 -6.61 -13.36 17.86
C CYS A 83 -6.83 -14.54 18.84
N GLU A 84 -7.98 -14.61 19.50
CA GLU A 84 -8.29 -15.67 20.49
C GLU A 84 -8.37 -17.09 19.90
N LYS A 85 -8.30 -17.23 18.57
CA LYS A 85 -8.47 -18.51 17.88
C LYS A 85 -7.27 -18.81 17.00
N SER A 86 -6.31 -19.54 17.59
CA SER A 86 -5.36 -20.39 16.89
C SER A 86 -4.50 -19.71 15.80
N SER A 87 -3.56 -18.86 16.22
CA SER A 87 -2.26 -18.72 15.57
C SER A 87 -1.34 -17.90 16.46
N THR A 88 -0.10 -18.34 16.62
CA THR A 88 1.00 -17.72 17.40
C THR A 88 1.41 -16.33 16.87
N ALA A 89 0.68 -15.77 15.90
CA ALA A 89 0.97 -14.51 15.26
C ALA A 89 0.31 -13.36 16.03
N THR A 90 1.13 -12.55 16.68
CA THR A 90 0.68 -11.27 17.24
C THR A 90 0.46 -10.31 16.07
N ASN A 91 -0.79 -9.90 15.83
CA ASN A 91 -1.10 -8.91 14.81
C ASN A 91 -0.88 -7.51 15.38
N TYR A 92 0.14 -6.81 14.85
CA TYR A 92 0.36 -5.41 15.16
C TYR A 92 -0.36 -4.53 14.15
N PHE A 93 -0.89 -3.42 14.63
CA PHE A 93 -1.40 -2.34 13.81
C PHE A 93 -0.69 -1.04 14.19
N ALA A 94 -0.42 -0.22 13.18
CA ALA A 94 0.11 1.13 13.31
C ALA A 94 -1.06 2.11 13.14
N PRO A 95 -1.56 2.73 14.23
CA PRO A 95 -2.52 3.81 14.12
C PRO A 95 -1.84 5.03 13.49
N VAL A 96 -2.30 5.48 12.33
CA VAL A 96 -1.75 6.63 11.61
C VAL A 96 -2.82 7.69 11.45
N GLN A 97 -2.49 8.91 11.88
CA GLN A 97 -3.25 10.12 11.62
C GLN A 97 -2.46 11.03 10.69
N VAL A 98 -3.11 11.50 9.63
CA VAL A 98 -2.56 12.47 8.70
C VAL A 98 -3.32 13.78 8.89
N CYS A 99 -2.59 14.87 9.10
CA CYS A 99 -3.13 16.19 9.40
C CYS A 99 -2.71 17.22 8.35
N ARG A 100 -3.52 18.27 8.15
CA ARG A 100 -3.12 19.44 7.37
C ARG A 100 -2.18 20.35 8.17
N PRO A 101 -1.25 21.06 7.50
CA PRO A 101 -0.27 21.91 8.17
C PRO A 101 -0.88 23.19 8.75
N SER A 102 -1.95 23.73 8.13
CA SER A 102 -2.52 25.05 8.48
C SER A 102 -3.29 25.06 9.80
N ASP A 103 -4.13 24.05 10.01
CA ASP A 103 -5.13 23.99 11.09
C ASP A 103 -5.04 22.71 11.93
N ARG A 104 -4.06 21.83 11.63
CA ARG A 104 -3.92 20.49 12.23
C ARG A 104 -5.17 19.63 12.08
N GLN A 105 -6.06 19.95 11.14
CA GLN A 105 -7.25 19.13 10.90
C GLN A 105 -6.81 17.74 10.41
N ILE A 106 -7.29 16.71 11.10
CA ILE A 106 -7.10 15.32 10.70
C ILE A 106 -7.87 15.09 9.40
N ILE A 107 -7.14 14.73 8.35
CA ILE A 107 -7.70 14.42 7.02
C ILE A 107 -7.75 12.93 6.73
N THR A 108 -7.00 12.11 7.46
CA THR A 108 -7.03 10.66 7.34
C THR A 108 -6.66 10.03 8.67
N THR A 109 -7.41 9.01 9.08
CA THR A 109 -7.08 8.12 10.19
C THR A 109 -7.22 6.70 9.68
N CYS A 110 -6.20 5.87 9.90
CA CYS A 110 -6.26 4.46 9.55
C CYS A 110 -5.35 3.63 10.45
N ASP A 111 -5.78 2.42 10.77
CA ASP A 111 -4.94 1.38 11.35
C ASP A 111 -4.35 0.56 10.21
N ILE A 112 -3.03 0.64 10.05
CA ILE A 112 -2.30 -0.07 9.00
C ILE A 112 -1.67 -1.30 9.62
N ARG A 113 -1.76 -2.46 8.96
CA ARG A 113 -1.09 -3.68 9.44
C ARG A 113 0.41 -3.40 9.58
N ALA A 114 1.02 -3.88 10.66
CA ALA A 114 2.44 -3.71 10.90
C ALA A 114 3.11 -5.04 11.21
N GLU A 115 4.35 -5.19 10.73
CA GLU A 115 5.22 -6.29 11.08
C GLU A 115 6.53 -5.71 11.64
N ILE A 116 6.99 -6.31 12.73
CA ILE A 116 8.33 -6.06 13.21
C ILE A 116 9.28 -6.93 12.37
N ILE A 117 10.26 -6.28 11.76
CA ILE A 117 11.29 -6.97 10.97
C ILE A 117 11.99 -8.02 11.85
N GLY A 118 11.97 -9.27 11.40
CA GLY A 118 12.52 -10.44 12.10
C GLY A 118 11.49 -11.28 12.86
N ASP A 119 10.25 -10.82 13.01
CA ASP A 119 9.18 -11.58 13.69
C ASP A 119 8.33 -12.41 12.71
N VAL A 120 8.21 -11.96 11.45
CA VAL A 120 7.37 -12.55 10.40
C VAL A 120 8.18 -12.74 9.11
N HIS A 121 7.92 -13.85 8.40
CA HIS A 121 8.66 -14.27 7.21
C HIS A 121 7.78 -14.47 5.96
N ASP A 122 6.58 -13.90 5.96
CA ASP A 122 5.67 -14.02 4.81
C ASP A 122 6.30 -13.42 3.53
N PRO A 123 6.07 -14.03 2.35
CA PRO A 123 6.58 -13.55 1.08
C PRO A 123 6.11 -12.13 0.75
N ILE A 124 7.00 -11.35 0.12
CA ILE A 124 6.75 -9.96 -0.26
C ILE A 124 6.70 -9.87 -1.78
N GLU A 125 5.50 -9.63 -2.32
CA GLU A 125 5.27 -9.47 -3.76
C GLU A 125 5.57 -8.04 -4.25
N CYS A 126 5.28 -7.03 -3.43
CA CYS A 126 5.48 -5.63 -3.75
C CYS A 126 5.99 -4.87 -2.52
N LEU A 127 7.18 -4.28 -2.64
CA LEU A 127 7.86 -3.53 -1.60
C LEU A 127 8.00 -2.06 -2.03
N LEU A 128 7.53 -1.14 -1.22
CA LEU A 128 7.78 0.29 -1.36
C LEU A 128 8.85 0.73 -0.35
N ILE A 129 10.01 1.16 -0.83
CA ILE A 129 11.11 1.66 0.01
C ILE A 129 10.93 3.16 0.24
N CYS A 130 10.74 3.53 1.51
CA CYS A 130 10.60 4.91 1.98
C CYS A 130 11.63 5.25 3.08
N THR A 131 12.74 4.51 3.16
CA THR A 131 13.84 4.78 4.09
C THR A 131 14.78 5.87 3.56
N LYS A 132 15.64 6.43 4.42
CA LYS A 132 16.73 7.30 3.95
C LYS A 132 17.70 6.47 3.10
N ALA A 133 18.30 7.07 2.07
CA ALA A 133 19.22 6.37 1.16
C ALA A 133 20.32 5.58 1.88
N ASN A 134 20.93 6.18 2.91
CA ASN A 134 22.01 5.55 3.68
C ASN A 134 21.56 4.31 4.46
N ASP A 135 20.27 4.22 4.79
CA ASP A 135 19.68 3.09 5.51
C ASP A 135 19.08 2.03 4.57
N ALA A 136 18.92 2.35 3.27
CA ALA A 136 18.09 1.57 2.37
C ALA A 136 18.62 0.15 2.14
N ILE A 137 19.92 -0.01 1.87
CA ILE A 137 20.53 -1.33 1.65
C ILE A 137 20.45 -2.17 2.92
N THR A 138 20.88 -1.63 4.07
CA THR A 138 20.80 -2.35 5.35
C THR A 138 19.36 -2.80 5.67
N ALA A 139 18.38 -1.93 5.45
CA ALA A 139 16.98 -2.28 5.67
C ALA A 139 16.50 -3.36 4.67
N LEU A 140 16.86 -3.22 3.39
CA LEU A 140 16.48 -4.17 2.35
C LEU A 140 17.14 -5.55 2.56
N SER A 141 18.41 -5.61 2.96
CA SER A 141 19.11 -6.86 3.25
C SER A 141 18.41 -7.66 4.34
N SER A 142 17.79 -7.00 5.33
CA SER A 142 17.06 -7.69 6.41
C SER A 142 15.78 -8.42 5.98
N ILE A 143 15.29 -8.14 4.77
CA ILE A 143 14.07 -8.71 4.20
C ILE A 143 14.25 -9.21 2.76
N TRP A 144 15.48 -9.24 2.24
CA TRP A 144 15.79 -9.60 0.85
C TRP A 144 15.35 -11.03 0.52
N ASP A 145 15.55 -11.94 1.47
CA ASP A 145 15.17 -13.35 1.36
C ASP A 145 13.65 -13.56 1.41
N ARG A 146 12.88 -12.56 1.83
CA ARG A 146 11.40 -12.60 1.82
C ARG A 146 10.80 -12.18 0.48
N LEU A 147 11.57 -11.59 -0.43
CA LEU A 147 11.05 -11.16 -1.74
C LEU A 147 10.59 -12.39 -2.54
N ASP A 148 9.36 -12.36 -3.03
CA ASP A 148 8.77 -13.46 -3.80
C ASP A 148 9.40 -13.56 -5.20
N ARG A 149 10.45 -14.38 -5.31
CA ARG A 149 11.17 -14.63 -6.56
C ARG A 149 10.33 -15.37 -7.58
N LYS A 150 9.38 -16.21 -7.14
CA LYS A 150 8.54 -17.01 -8.06
C LYS A 150 7.61 -16.12 -8.87
N ASN A 151 7.18 -15.00 -8.29
CA ASN A 151 6.25 -14.06 -8.91
C ASN A 151 6.89 -12.72 -9.31
N ALA A 152 8.23 -12.68 -9.44
CA ALA A 152 8.99 -11.48 -9.79
C ALA A 152 8.61 -10.28 -8.92
N ALA A 153 8.96 -10.36 -7.64
CA ALA A 153 8.70 -9.32 -6.65
C ALA A 153 9.13 -7.93 -7.17
N LYS A 154 8.36 -6.91 -6.79
CA LYS A 154 8.57 -5.52 -7.21
C LYS A 154 9.14 -4.73 -6.06
N VAL A 155 10.25 -4.04 -6.31
CA VAL A 155 10.86 -3.12 -5.35
C VAL A 155 10.77 -1.71 -5.91
N ILE A 156 9.81 -0.95 -5.41
CA ILE A 156 9.57 0.45 -5.78
C ILE A 156 10.38 1.34 -4.84
N ILE A 157 11.35 2.05 -5.39
CA ILE A 157 12.21 2.95 -4.62
C ILE A 157 11.59 4.36 -4.63
N LEU A 158 10.96 4.75 -3.53
CA LEU A 158 10.37 6.08 -3.34
C LEU A 158 11.12 6.80 -2.22
N SER A 159 12.36 7.20 -2.51
CA SER A 159 13.24 7.83 -1.54
C SER A 159 14.09 8.90 -2.22
N ASN A 160 14.52 9.90 -1.45
CA ASN A 160 15.60 10.77 -1.93
C ASN A 160 16.84 9.92 -2.16
N GLY A 161 17.53 10.12 -3.29
CA GLY A 161 18.66 9.28 -3.70
C GLY A 161 18.26 7.95 -4.36
N ALA A 162 17.06 7.85 -4.95
CA ALA A 162 16.59 6.62 -5.61
C ALA A 162 17.59 6.01 -6.62
N LEU A 163 18.34 6.85 -7.37
CA LEU A 163 19.41 6.39 -8.27
C LEU A 163 20.51 5.66 -7.51
N ALA A 164 21.03 6.25 -6.43
CA ALA A 164 22.08 5.64 -5.62
C ALA A 164 21.63 4.34 -4.95
N ILE A 165 20.36 4.26 -4.53
CA ILE A 165 19.77 3.02 -3.98
C ILE A 165 19.70 1.95 -5.07
N ARG A 166 19.18 2.27 -6.27
CA ARG A 166 19.10 1.34 -7.40
C ARG A 166 20.49 0.76 -7.74
N ASP A 167 21.48 1.64 -7.89
CA ASP A 167 22.85 1.22 -8.22
C ASP A 167 23.48 0.39 -7.10
N SER A 168 23.12 0.67 -5.84
CA SER A 168 23.61 -0.10 -4.69
C SER A 168 22.94 -1.47 -4.59
N ILE A 169 21.67 -1.62 -4.97
CA ILE A 169 20.99 -2.93 -5.07
C ILE A 169 21.72 -3.81 -6.08
N GLN A 170 22.01 -3.29 -7.27
CA GLN A 170 22.71 -4.02 -8.34
C GLN A 170 24.12 -4.48 -7.92
N ARG A 171 24.82 -3.67 -7.11
CA ARG A 171 26.17 -4.00 -6.60
C ARG A 171 26.16 -4.94 -5.41
N HIS A 172 25.12 -4.91 -4.58
CA HIS A 172 25.08 -5.65 -3.32
C HIS A 172 24.41 -7.02 -3.46
N PHE A 173 23.41 -7.18 -4.33
CA PHE A 173 22.63 -8.40 -4.47
C PHE A 173 22.86 -9.05 -5.83
N ASN A 174 23.53 -10.20 -5.84
CA ASN A 174 23.89 -10.92 -7.08
C ASN A 174 22.66 -11.51 -7.79
N ASP A 175 21.61 -11.83 -7.05
CA ASP A 175 20.35 -12.47 -7.47
C ASP A 175 19.22 -11.46 -7.77
N HIS A 176 19.56 -10.17 -7.91
CA HIS A 176 18.60 -9.11 -8.19
C HIS A 176 17.84 -9.24 -9.53
N GLN A 177 18.28 -10.12 -10.44
CA GLN A 177 17.65 -10.34 -11.75
C GLN A 177 16.23 -10.90 -11.64
N ASP A 178 15.92 -11.60 -10.54
CA ASP A 178 14.60 -12.18 -10.27
C ASP A 178 13.63 -11.17 -9.62
N VAL A 179 14.07 -9.91 -9.44
CA VAL A 179 13.31 -8.84 -8.78
C VAL A 179 13.22 -7.63 -9.71
N GLN A 180 12.01 -7.07 -9.83
CA GLN A 180 11.78 -5.87 -10.62
C GLN A 180 12.11 -4.63 -9.79
N ILE A 181 13.23 -3.97 -10.10
CA ILE A 181 13.61 -2.71 -9.47
C ILE A 181 12.95 -1.54 -10.22
N ILE A 182 12.04 -0.86 -9.53
CA ILE A 182 11.21 0.22 -10.06
C ILE A 182 11.62 1.52 -9.38
N THR A 183 11.74 2.60 -10.14
CA THR A 183 12.06 3.91 -9.57
C THR A 183 10.84 4.82 -9.52
N ALA A 184 10.74 5.56 -8.43
CA ALA A 184 9.69 6.54 -8.21
C ALA A 184 10.25 7.80 -7.56
N THR A 185 9.51 8.90 -7.69
CA THR A 185 9.81 10.14 -6.98
C THR A 185 8.51 10.81 -6.57
N THR A 186 8.57 11.53 -5.47
CA THR A 186 7.48 12.39 -5.04
C THR A 186 8.03 13.75 -4.62
N THR A 187 7.20 14.78 -4.77
CA THR A 187 7.40 16.11 -4.19
C THR A 187 6.45 16.38 -3.03
N HIS A 188 5.67 15.40 -2.57
CA HIS A 188 4.90 15.53 -1.33
C HIS A 188 5.83 15.82 -0.15
N GLY A 189 5.48 16.84 0.63
CA GLY A 189 6.16 17.16 1.88
C GLY A 189 5.48 16.50 3.06
N ALA A 190 6.23 15.87 3.96
CA ALA A 190 5.67 15.30 5.18
C ALA A 190 6.66 15.37 6.34
N TYR A 191 6.14 15.60 7.55
CA TYR A 191 6.92 15.43 8.78
C TYR A 191 6.05 14.77 9.86
N THR A 192 6.66 13.92 10.68
CA THR A 192 6.02 13.42 11.89
C THR A 192 6.08 14.47 12.97
N GLU A 193 4.97 14.76 13.61
CA GLU A 193 5.01 15.49 14.88
C GLU A 193 5.61 14.58 15.95
N GLN A 194 6.70 15.03 16.57
CA GLN A 194 7.09 14.42 17.83
C GLN A 194 6.08 14.90 18.87
N SER A 195 5.45 13.98 19.60
CA SER A 195 4.76 14.36 20.82
C SER A 195 5.79 14.99 21.74
N SER A 196 5.67 16.29 21.99
CA SER A 196 6.54 17.05 22.90
C SER A 196 6.35 16.66 24.37
N ASN A 197 5.62 15.58 24.65
CA ASN A 197 5.35 15.13 26.00
C ASN A 197 6.19 13.90 26.28
N THR A 198 7.29 14.13 27.00
CA THR A 198 8.08 13.16 27.76
C THR A 198 7.26 12.32 28.76
N GLU A 199 5.93 12.47 28.81
CA GLU A 199 5.04 11.77 29.75
C GLU A 199 3.75 11.21 29.12
N SER A 200 3.53 11.32 27.81
CA SER A 200 2.32 10.74 27.19
C SER A 200 2.66 9.51 26.36
N ASN A 201 2.20 8.35 26.81
CA ASN A 201 2.02 7.11 26.04
C ASN A 201 1.05 7.34 24.86
N ILE A 202 1.38 8.24 23.93
CA ILE A 202 0.61 8.39 22.70
C ILE A 202 1.02 7.24 21.80
N SER A 203 0.14 6.24 21.73
CA SER A 203 0.20 5.19 20.74
C SER A 203 -0.05 5.78 19.34
N GLY A 204 0.58 5.21 18.33
CA GLY A 204 0.41 5.61 16.93
C GLY A 204 1.37 6.68 16.42
N TYR A 205 1.00 7.23 15.26
CA TYR A 205 1.79 8.16 14.46
C TYR A 205 0.93 9.34 14.03
N CYS A 206 1.39 10.56 14.30
CA CYS A 206 0.84 11.79 13.72
C CYS A 206 1.78 12.28 12.62
N VAL A 207 1.27 12.38 11.40
CA VAL A 207 2.00 12.86 10.22
C VAL A 207 1.31 14.11 9.70
N VAL A 208 2.08 15.16 9.46
CA VAL A 208 1.59 16.37 8.83
C VAL A 208 1.92 16.30 7.36
N HIS A 209 0.91 16.39 6.49
CA HIS A 209 1.08 16.49 5.04
C HIS A 209 1.43 17.92 4.68
N ALA A 210 2.70 18.28 4.85
CA ALA A 210 3.19 19.65 4.74
C ALA A 210 3.05 20.28 3.35
N GLY A 211 2.84 19.49 2.30
CA GLY A 211 2.58 20.00 0.96
C GLY A 211 2.06 18.94 0.01
N GLU A 212 1.00 19.27 -0.72
CA GLU A 212 0.58 18.51 -1.88
C GLU A 212 1.63 18.65 -2.98
N GLY A 213 1.99 17.52 -3.58
CA GLY A 213 3.02 17.40 -4.57
C GLY A 213 2.57 16.47 -5.68
N LEU A 214 3.54 16.07 -6.50
CA LEU A 214 3.35 15.19 -7.63
C LEU A 214 4.13 13.90 -7.38
N THR A 215 3.55 12.77 -7.77
CA THR A 215 4.20 11.46 -7.67
C THR A 215 4.37 10.85 -9.06
N TYR A 216 5.60 10.49 -9.41
CA TYR A 216 5.93 9.85 -10.69
C TYR A 216 6.63 8.53 -10.45
N CYS A 217 6.36 7.55 -11.30
CA CYS A 217 6.87 6.18 -11.17
C CYS A 217 6.86 5.51 -12.55
N THR A 218 7.71 4.51 -12.77
CA THR A 218 7.67 3.72 -14.01
C THR A 218 6.61 2.60 -13.97
N ASN A 219 5.96 2.39 -12.81
CA ASN A 219 4.90 1.42 -12.63
C ASN A 219 3.50 2.06 -12.62
N ASN A 220 2.68 1.74 -13.63
CA ASN A 220 1.31 2.26 -13.75
C ASN A 220 0.41 1.91 -12.56
N LYS A 221 0.45 0.66 -12.06
CA LYS A 221 -0.42 0.23 -10.95
C LYS A 221 -0.18 1.04 -9.67
N PHE A 222 1.08 1.39 -9.40
CA PHE A 222 1.42 2.26 -8.27
C PHE A 222 0.88 3.69 -8.45
N ILE A 223 0.93 4.23 -9.67
CA ILE A 223 0.35 5.53 -9.99
C ILE A 223 -1.16 5.50 -9.88
N ASP A 224 -1.82 4.46 -10.37
CA ASP A 224 -3.27 4.27 -10.23
C ASP A 224 -3.69 4.26 -8.75
N ALA A 225 -2.89 3.60 -7.89
CA ALA A 225 -3.09 3.61 -6.43
C ALA A 225 -3.06 5.04 -5.85
N CYS A 226 -2.06 5.84 -6.25
CA CYS A 226 -1.93 7.23 -5.82
C CYS A 226 -3.09 8.09 -6.35
N GLN A 227 -3.48 7.91 -7.61
CA GLN A 227 -4.57 8.67 -8.24
C GLN A 227 -5.94 8.36 -7.63
N LYS A 228 -6.17 7.11 -7.16
CA LYS A 228 -7.40 6.73 -6.43
C LYS A 228 -7.64 7.53 -5.15
N VAL A 229 -6.60 8.09 -4.54
CA VAL A 229 -6.72 9.01 -3.39
C VAL A 229 -6.63 10.48 -3.76
N GLY A 230 -6.72 10.80 -5.06
CA GLY A 230 -6.71 12.16 -5.58
C GLY A 230 -5.33 12.78 -5.73
N TRP A 231 -4.24 12.01 -5.52
CA TRP A 231 -2.90 12.53 -5.73
C TRP A 231 -2.56 12.64 -7.21
N LYS A 232 -1.92 13.75 -7.56
CA LYS A 232 -1.54 14.08 -8.93
C LYS A 232 -0.19 13.45 -9.28
N GLY A 233 0.00 13.21 -10.57
CA GLY A 233 1.19 12.54 -11.08
C GLY A 233 0.88 11.65 -12.27
N GLY A 234 1.87 10.87 -12.69
CA GLY A 234 1.75 10.03 -13.87
C GLY A 234 2.81 8.94 -13.94
N ALA A 235 2.54 7.94 -14.75
CA ALA A 235 3.55 6.97 -15.12
C ALA A 235 4.50 7.60 -16.16
N LEU A 236 5.79 7.32 -16.02
CA LEU A 236 6.82 7.77 -16.94
C LEU A 236 7.53 6.58 -17.57
N SER A 237 8.10 6.77 -18.76
CA SER A 237 9.08 5.82 -19.28
C SER A 237 10.34 5.79 -18.39
N GLU A 238 11.12 4.71 -18.45
CA GLU A 238 12.41 4.62 -17.75
C GLU A 238 13.35 5.78 -18.12
N PHE A 239 13.33 6.22 -19.39
CA PHE A 239 14.13 7.35 -19.84
C PHE A 239 13.71 8.67 -19.16
N GLU A 240 12.42 9.00 -19.19
CA GLU A 240 11.89 10.21 -18.56
C GLU A 240 12.06 10.19 -17.04
N MET A 241 11.86 9.03 -16.41
CA MET A 241 12.07 8.85 -14.97
C MET A 241 13.53 9.08 -14.58
N ASN A 242 14.49 8.51 -15.33
CA ASN A 242 15.91 8.77 -15.10
C ASN A 242 16.25 10.25 -15.28
N MET A 243 15.76 10.91 -16.33
CA MET A 243 15.96 12.34 -16.54
C MET A 243 15.42 13.16 -15.35
N MET A 244 14.23 12.83 -14.85
CA MET A 244 13.64 13.50 -13.70
C MET A 244 14.46 13.30 -12.42
N LEU A 245 14.93 12.08 -12.15
CA LEU A 245 15.76 11.80 -10.98
C LEU A 245 17.11 12.51 -11.03
N TRP A 246 17.75 12.58 -12.21
CA TRP A 246 19.00 13.33 -12.39
C TRP A 246 18.81 14.83 -12.16
N LYS A 247 17.72 15.43 -12.68
CA LYS A 247 17.37 16.82 -12.39
C LYS A 247 17.15 17.06 -10.91
N LYS A 248 16.41 16.16 -10.24
CA LYS A 248 16.18 16.23 -8.78
C LYS A 248 17.50 16.13 -8.00
N LEU A 249 18.40 15.24 -8.40
CA LEU A 249 19.72 15.11 -7.79
C LEU A 249 20.53 16.41 -7.92
N ALA A 250 20.61 16.98 -9.12
CA ALA A 250 21.33 18.21 -9.38
C ALA A 250 20.83 19.37 -8.50
N VAL A 251 19.50 19.53 -8.40
CA VAL A 251 18.88 20.55 -7.53
C VAL A 251 19.20 20.29 -6.05
N ASN A 252 19.05 19.05 -5.58
CA ASN A 252 19.32 18.70 -4.19
C ASN A 252 20.80 18.87 -3.80
N CYS A 253 21.73 18.67 -4.72
CA CYS A 253 23.16 18.91 -4.50
C CYS A 253 23.48 20.40 -4.29
N VAL A 254 22.66 21.30 -4.84
CA VAL A 254 22.80 22.74 -4.61
C VAL A 254 22.10 23.16 -3.32
N ILE A 255 20.87 22.69 -3.08
CA ILE A 255 20.04 23.18 -1.97
C ILE A 255 20.47 22.60 -0.61
N ASN A 256 20.76 21.30 -0.52
CA ASN A 256 20.99 20.65 0.79
C ASN A 256 22.25 21.13 1.54
N PRO A 257 23.35 21.54 0.89
CA PRO A 257 24.52 22.07 1.58
C PRO A 257 24.42 23.54 2.01
N LEU A 258 23.42 24.29 1.52
CA LEU A 258 23.22 25.72 1.80
C LEU A 258 22.37 25.92 3.07
#